data_AF-A0A367M3S4-F1
#
_entry.id   AF-A0A367M3S4-F1
#
_cell.length_a   1.000
_cell.length_b   1.000
_cell.length_c   1.000
_cell.angle_alpha   90.00
_cell.angle_beta   90.00
_cell.angle_gamma   90.00
#
_symmetry.space_group_name_H-M   'P 1'
#
loop_
_entity.id
_entity.type
_entity.pdbx_description
1 polymer ?
#
loop_
_entity_poly.entity_id
_entity_poly.type
_entity_poly.pdbx_seq_one_letter_code
_entity_poly.pdbx_strand_id
1 'polypeptide(L)'
;MSDYRVWCPDYGQEEEDAMHIRDSYDHAAAACDWAEQYERRNADYNIADGGCVTVMVRRLGGDAQTFAVSGYARPTYSATAI
;
A
#
# COMPACT_ATOMS: atom_id res chain seq x y z
N MET A 1 16.39 2.87 -6.91
CA MET A 1 15.59 1.76 -6.37
C MET A 1 16.18 1.37 -5.02
N SER A 2 15.34 1.21 -4.01
CA SER A 2 15.74 0.91 -2.63
C SER A 2 14.69 0.05 -1.95
N ASP A 3 15.11 -0.62 -0.88
CA ASP A 3 14.24 -1.47 -0.08
C ASP A 3 13.62 -0.67 1.06
N TYR A 4 12.32 -0.91 1.26
CA TYR A 4 11.48 -0.24 2.25
C TYR A 4 10.73 -1.26 3.09
N ARG A 5 10.40 -0.84 4.31
CA ARG A 5 9.43 -1.48 5.19
C ARG A 5 8.22 -0.59 5.29
N VAL A 6 7.03 -1.16 5.07
CA VAL A 6 5.77 -0.43 5.13
C VAL A 6 4.79 -1.16 6.02
N TRP A 7 4.22 -0.46 7.00
CA TRP A 7 3.21 -0.99 7.92
C TRP A 7 2.09 0.03 8.14
N CYS A 8 0.91 -0.46 8.51
CA CYS A 8 -0.27 0.34 8.76
C CYS A 8 -0.73 0.23 10.22
N PRO A 9 -0.45 1.26 11.06
CA PRO A 9 -0.88 1.27 12.46
C PRO A 9 -2.41 1.20 12.64
N ASP A 10 -3.18 1.73 11.68
CA ASP A 10 -4.66 1.68 11.70
C ASP A 10 -5.19 0.23 11.63
N TYR A 11 -4.38 -0.68 11.08
CA TYR A 11 -4.65 -2.11 11.05
C TYR A 11 -3.94 -2.89 12.19
N GLY A 12 -3.42 -2.17 13.19
CA GLY A 12 -2.71 -2.75 14.33
C GLY A 12 -1.33 -3.32 13.98
N GLN A 13 -0.74 -2.95 12.85
CA GLN A 13 0.59 -3.40 12.46
C GLN A 13 1.69 -2.54 13.09
N GLU A 14 2.78 -3.18 13.48
CA GLU A 14 4.01 -2.52 13.90
C GLU A 14 5.13 -2.70 12.86
N GLU A 15 6.31 -2.11 13.09
CA GLU A 15 7.45 -2.27 12.17
C GLU A 15 7.86 -3.75 12.01
N GLU A 16 7.66 -4.57 13.05
CA GLU A 16 7.96 -6.01 13.02
C GLU A 16 7.07 -6.79 12.04
N ASP A 17 5.84 -6.31 11.84
CA ASP A 17 4.86 -6.86 10.89
C ASP A 17 4.97 -6.22 9.50
N ALA A 18 5.92 -5.29 9.31
CA ALA A 18 6.01 -4.50 8.10
C ALA A 18 6.21 -5.36 6.85
N MET A 19 5.48 -5.03 5.80
CA MET A 19 5.71 -5.62 4.50
C MET A 19 7.01 -5.06 3.92
N HIS A 20 7.84 -5.97 3.42
CA HIS A 20 9.05 -5.62 2.70
C HIS A 20 8.72 -5.27 1.25
N ILE A 21 8.92 -4.01 0.88
CA ILE A 21 8.79 -3.52 -0.49
C ILE A 21 10.18 -3.36 -1.08
N ARG A 22 10.49 -4.12 -2.12
CA ARG A 22 11.79 -4.08 -2.80
C ARG A 22 11.72 -3.19 -4.03
N ASP A 23 12.87 -2.66 -4.41
CA ASP A 23 13.07 -1.95 -5.67
C ASP A 23 12.19 -0.71 -5.89
N SER A 24 11.65 -0.11 -4.83
CA SER A 24 10.82 1.09 -4.98
C SER A 24 11.67 2.35 -5.19
N TYR A 25 11.11 3.35 -5.90
CA TYR A 25 11.85 4.55 -6.27
C TYR A 25 12.07 5.47 -5.07
N ASP A 26 11.01 5.72 -4.31
CA ASP A 26 10.97 6.58 -3.14
C ASP A 26 9.98 6.04 -2.09
N HIS A 27 9.80 6.78 -0.99
CA HIS A 27 8.90 6.38 0.09
C HIS A 27 7.42 6.38 -0.34
N ALA A 28 7.03 7.28 -1.24
CA ALA A 28 5.64 7.38 -1.70
C ALA A 28 5.28 6.22 -2.64
N ALA A 29 6.19 5.88 -3.56
CA ALA A 29 6.08 4.70 -4.39
C ALA A 29 5.98 3.43 -3.53
N ALA A 30 6.80 3.30 -2.49
CA ALA A 30 6.73 2.15 -1.60
C ALA A 30 5.40 2.06 -0.84
N ALA A 31 4.81 3.20 -0.47
CA ALA A 31 3.47 3.26 0.15
C ALA A 31 2.38 2.77 -0.82
N CYS A 32 2.45 3.17 -2.10
CA CYS A 32 1.52 2.70 -3.14
C CYS A 32 1.70 1.21 -3.43
N ASP A 33 2.94 0.74 -3.57
CA ASP A 33 3.28 -0.67 -3.81
C ASP A 33 2.78 -1.55 -2.65
N TRP A 34 2.87 -1.05 -1.41
CA TRP A 34 2.29 -1.70 -0.24
C TRP A 34 0.78 -1.82 -0.36
N ALA A 35 0.07 -0.74 -0.72
CA ALA A 35 -1.38 -0.76 -0.83
C ALA A 35 -1.85 -1.76 -1.91
N GLU A 36 -1.23 -1.74 -3.09
CA GLU A 36 -1.56 -2.70 -4.16
C GLU A 36 -1.35 -4.15 -3.71
N GLN A 37 -0.23 -4.44 -3.03
CA GLN A 37 0.04 -5.78 -2.53
C GLN A 37 -0.88 -6.18 -1.37
N TYR A 38 -1.17 -5.26 -0.46
CA TYR A 38 -2.05 -5.50 0.68
C TYR A 38 -3.47 -5.81 0.19
N GLU A 39 -4.00 -5.02 -0.73
CA GLU A 39 -5.32 -5.27 -1.31
C GLU A 39 -5.38 -6.50 -2.21
N ARG A 40 -4.29 -6.86 -2.89
CA ARG A 40 -4.26 -8.14 -3.63
C ARG A 40 -4.34 -9.34 -2.68
N ARG A 41 -3.80 -9.21 -1.47
CA ARG A 41 -3.77 -10.29 -0.45
C ARG A 41 -5.04 -10.32 0.42
N ASN A 42 -5.75 -9.21 0.55
CA ASN A 42 -6.94 -9.08 1.37
C ASN A 42 -8.17 -8.87 0.49
N ALA A 43 -9.23 -9.64 0.71
CA ALA A 43 -10.42 -9.58 -0.14
C ALA A 43 -11.23 -8.29 -0.02
N ASP A 44 -10.98 -7.47 1.01
CA ASP A 44 -11.91 -6.40 1.41
C ASP A 44 -11.69 -5.06 0.67
N TYR A 45 -10.70 -4.92 -0.21
CA TYR A 45 -10.44 -3.73 -1.08
C TYR A 45 -10.74 -2.35 -0.45
N ASN A 46 -10.47 -2.20 0.85
CA ASN A 46 -10.90 -1.03 1.62
C ASN A 46 -10.29 0.29 1.11
N ILE A 47 -9.08 0.24 0.53
CA ILE A 47 -8.36 1.42 0.03
C ILE A 47 -8.83 1.73 -1.40
N ALA A 48 -8.93 0.73 -2.27
CA ALA A 48 -9.42 0.92 -3.64
C ALA A 48 -10.88 1.34 -3.69
N ASP A 49 -11.74 0.98 -2.75
CA ASP A 49 -13.16 1.40 -2.75
C ASP A 49 -13.38 2.84 -2.22
N GLY A 50 -12.36 3.70 -2.28
CA GLY A 50 -12.43 5.09 -1.81
C GLY A 50 -12.00 5.30 -0.37
N GLY A 51 -11.47 4.27 0.30
CA GLY A 51 -10.91 4.42 1.63
C GLY A 51 -9.54 5.11 1.64
N CYS A 52 -9.14 5.50 2.84
CA CYS A 52 -7.87 6.15 3.12
C CYS A 52 -7.28 5.54 4.39
N VAL A 53 -6.01 5.18 4.34
CA VAL A 53 -5.27 4.62 5.47
C VAL A 53 -3.96 5.35 5.69
N THR A 54 -3.51 5.40 6.93
CA THR A 54 -2.20 5.95 7.27
C THR A 54 -1.17 4.82 7.33
N VAL A 55 -0.07 4.98 6.60
CA VAL A 55 1.05 4.03 6.61
C VAL A 55 2.33 4.70 7.02
N MET A 56 3.18 3.94 7.69
CA MET A 56 4.56 4.32 7.97
C MET A 56 5.48 3.60 7.00
N VAL A 57 6.38 4.35 6.37
CA VAL A 57 7.34 3.87 5.38
C VAL A 57 8.74 4.16 5.88
N ARG A 58 9.57 3.13 6.02
CA ARG A 58 10.96 3.27 6.42
C ARG A 58 11.87 2.72 5.35
N ARG A 59 12.81 3.53 4.85
CA ARG A 59 13.90 3.04 4.02
C ARG A 59 14.89 2.24 4.86
N LEU A 60 15.43 1.14 4.32
CA LEU A 60 16.46 0.37 5.03
C LEU A 60 17.66 1.26 5.39
N GLY A 61 17.96 1.38 6.69
CA GLY A 61 19.02 2.24 7.22
C GLY A 61 18.70 3.74 7.27
N GLY A 62 17.45 4.13 7.00
CA GLY A 62 16.97 5.50 7.08
C GLY A 62 15.86 5.70 8.12
N ASP A 63 15.32 6.92 8.12
CA ASP A 63 14.21 7.33 8.96
C ASP A 63 12.86 6.84 8.42
N ALA A 64 11.89 6.71 9.32
CA ALA A 64 10.51 6.42 8.96
C ALA A 64 9.76 7.72 8.62
N GLN A 65 8.90 7.66 7.61
CA GLN A 65 8.03 8.74 7.18
C GLN A 65 6.58 8.25 7.14
N THR A 66 5.63 9.14 7.44
CA THR A 66 4.21 8.81 7.47
C THR A 66 3.53 9.32 6.21
N PHE A 67 2.67 8.50 5.60
CA PHE A 67 1.92 8.81 4.39
C PHE A 67 0.46 8.44 4.55
N ALA A 68 -0.43 9.25 4.00
CA ALA A 68 -1.83 8.88 3.78
C ALA A 68 -1.94 8.25 2.39
N VAL A 69 -2.45 7.03 2.32
CA VAL A 69 -2.66 6.28 1.07
C VAL A 69 -4.15 6.12 0.85
N SER A 70 -4.60 6.51 -0.34
CA SER A 70 -5.99 6.38 -0.77
C SER A 70 -6.04 5.79 -2.17
N GLY A 71 -7.10 5.06 -2.46
CA GLY A 71 -7.36 4.45 -3.76
C GLY A 71 -8.77 4.75 -4.23
N TYR A 72 -9.01 4.62 -5.53
CA TYR A 72 -10.35 4.73 -6.10
C TYR A 72 -10.54 3.69 -7.19
N ALA A 73 -11.62 2.92 -7.09
CA ALA A 73 -11.99 1.92 -8.05
C ALA A 73 -12.36 2.63 -9.36
N ARG A 74 -11.75 2.20 -10.46
CA ARG A 74 -12.09 2.71 -11.78
C ARG A 74 -13.16 1.81 -12.40
N PRO A 75 -14.23 2.37 -12.99
CA PRO A 75 -15.25 1.58 -13.64
C PRO A 75 -14.64 0.77 -14.79
N THR A 76 -14.91 -0.54 -14.80
CA THR A 76 -14.45 -1.48 -15.82
C THR A 76 -15.68 -2.08 -16.50
N TYR A 77 -15.79 -1.92 -17.83
CA TYR A 77 -16.93 -2.40 -18.61
C TYR A 77 -16.52 -3.60 -19.47
N SER A 78 -17.35 -4.64 -19.52
CA SER A 78 -17.20 -5.77 -20.43
C SER A 78 -18.52 -6.04 -21.16
N ALA A 79 -18.43 -6.54 -22.38
CA ALA A 79 -19.58 -6.97 -23.18
C ALA A 79 -19.31 -8.39 -23.70
N THR A 80 -20.34 -9.22 -23.79
CA THR A 80 -20.27 -10.56 -24.37
C THR A 80 -21.39 -10.70 -25.40
N ALA A 81 -21.11 -11.39 -26.51
CA ALA A 81 -22.11 -11.65 -27.54
C ALA A 81 -23.25 -12.53 -27.00
N ILE A 82 -24.45 -12.35 -27.55
CA ILE A 82 -25.67 -13.09 -27.20
C ILE A 82 -25.93 -14.19 -28.24
#